data_AF-V8P5Y0-F1
#
_entry.id   AF-V8P5Y0-F1
#
_cell.length_a   1.000
_cell.length_b   1.000
_cell.length_c   1.000
_cell.angle_alpha   90.00
_cell.angle_beta   90.00
_cell.angle_gamma   90.00
#
_symmetry.space_group_name_H-M   'P 1'
#
loop_
_entity.id
_entity.type
_entity.pdbx_description
1 polymer ?
#
loop_
_entity_poly.entity_id
_entity_poly.type
_entity_poly.pdbx_seq_one_letter_code
_entity_poly.pdbx_strand_id
1 'polypeptide(L)'
;MMWSGHGGYDNNYGNISYTQSPGGFTSPSATQSEKKSRSRAQNIVPCTVSQLCSAEQLDDVFRVREVELSQVIIVGIIRHAEKAPTNILYKVDDMTAAPMDVRQWVDTDEEGSENVVVPPGTYVKVAGHLRSFQNKKSLVAFKIMPLEDMNEFTTHLLEVVNAHMILKKSNTVLNLIKSCMTTEGISLHDLKTQLHNINLPTLKKAVEFLSSEGHIYSTIDDEHFKSTDAD
;
A
#
# COMPACT_ATOMS: atom_id res chain seq x y z
N MET A 1 10.07 -48.65 69.37
CA MET A 1 10.87 -49.88 69.59
C MET A 1 11.87 -50.01 68.44
N MET A 2 13.13 -50.35 68.77
CA MET A 2 14.21 -50.90 67.91
C MET A 2 14.63 -50.08 66.67
N TRP A 3 15.72 -49.31 66.72
CA TRP A 3 17.17 -49.65 66.65
C TRP A 3 17.70 -49.97 65.24
N SER A 4 18.32 -48.93 64.64
CA SER A 4 19.65 -48.89 64.01
C SER A 4 19.99 -49.68 62.75
N GLY A 5 20.60 -48.95 61.81
CA GLY A 5 21.43 -49.49 60.72
C GLY A 5 22.11 -48.38 59.91
N HIS A 6 23.35 -48.04 60.30
CA HIS A 6 24.53 -47.62 59.51
C HIS A 6 24.29 -47.37 58.00
N GLY A 7 24.71 -46.27 57.36
CA GLY A 7 25.98 -45.54 57.44
C GLY A 7 26.69 -45.66 56.09
N GLY A 8 27.16 -44.53 55.50
CA GLY A 8 28.17 -44.56 54.42
C GLY A 8 27.88 -43.76 53.15
N TYR A 9 28.40 -42.53 53.13
CA TYR A 9 28.95 -41.70 52.05
C TYR A 9 28.87 -42.10 50.54
N ASP A 10 28.46 -41.09 49.75
CA ASP A 10 29.23 -40.42 48.66
C ASP A 10 28.64 -40.39 47.22
N ASN A 11 28.68 -39.16 46.69
CA ASN A 11 28.81 -38.66 45.32
C ASN A 11 28.16 -39.33 44.08
N ASN A 12 27.33 -38.50 43.43
CA ASN A 12 27.51 -37.96 42.06
C ASN A 12 27.12 -38.80 40.80
N TYR A 13 26.48 -38.08 39.86
CA TYR A 13 26.21 -38.35 38.44
C TYR A 13 25.32 -39.54 38.01
N GLY A 14 24.36 -39.23 37.11
CA GLY A 14 23.75 -40.17 36.16
C GLY A 14 22.23 -40.31 36.34
N ASN A 15 21.37 -39.61 35.59
CA ASN A 15 20.93 -39.85 34.20
C ASN A 15 19.78 -40.89 34.07
N ILE A 16 18.86 -40.60 33.13
CA ILE A 16 17.86 -41.48 32.46
C ILE A 16 16.58 -41.81 33.27
N SER A 17 15.35 -41.88 32.72
CA SER A 17 14.63 -41.46 31.50
C SER A 17 13.26 -42.14 31.58
N TYR A 18 12.16 -41.51 31.18
CA TYR A 18 10.99 -42.11 30.47
C TYR A 18 10.17 -40.92 29.89
N THR A 19 9.68 -40.80 28.65
CA THR A 19 9.62 -41.62 27.41
C THR A 19 9.02 -40.75 26.27
N GLN A 20 9.64 -40.81 25.07
CA GLN A 20 9.13 -40.84 23.66
C GLN A 20 8.11 -39.76 23.15
N SER A 21 8.47 -38.81 22.25
CA SER A 21 8.65 -38.80 20.75
C SER A 21 7.34 -38.70 19.92
N PRO A 22 7.29 -38.20 18.64
CA PRO A 22 8.33 -37.68 17.72
C PRO A 22 7.97 -36.37 16.94
N GLY A 23 8.94 -35.68 16.32
CA GLY A 23 8.64 -34.69 15.26
C GLY A 23 9.68 -33.57 15.05
N GLY A 24 10.90 -33.93 14.60
CA GLY A 24 11.92 -32.96 14.21
C GLY A 24 11.74 -32.45 12.79
N PHE A 25 11.68 -31.13 12.62
CA PHE A 25 11.76 -30.46 11.32
C PHE A 25 13.23 -30.37 10.86
N THR A 26 13.53 -30.99 9.72
CA THR A 26 14.76 -30.71 8.95
C THR A 26 14.36 -29.88 7.74
N SER A 27 15.00 -28.71 7.58
CA SER A 27 14.75 -27.79 6.47
C SER A 27 15.44 -28.30 5.20
N PRO A 28 14.78 -28.33 4.03
CA PRO A 28 15.49 -28.37 2.76
C PRO A 28 15.96 -26.95 2.41
N SER A 29 17.25 -26.82 2.10
CA SER A 29 17.83 -25.64 1.44
C SER A 29 17.01 -25.23 0.23
N ALA A 30 16.46 -24.01 0.26
CA ALA A 30 16.02 -23.32 -0.92
C ALA A 30 17.14 -22.37 -1.36
N THR A 31 17.65 -22.61 -2.56
CA THR A 31 18.47 -21.67 -3.33
C THR A 31 17.78 -20.30 -3.35
N GLN A 32 18.48 -19.28 -2.83
CA GLN A 32 18.08 -17.88 -2.94
C GLN A 32 18.00 -17.53 -4.43
N SER A 33 16.79 -17.59 -4.98
CA SER A 33 16.42 -16.65 -6.02
C SER A 33 16.15 -15.34 -5.30
N GLU A 34 17.04 -14.36 -5.51
CA GLU A 34 16.82 -12.98 -5.09
C GLU A 34 15.52 -12.50 -5.72
N LYS A 35 14.42 -12.59 -4.98
CA LYS A 35 13.21 -11.86 -5.30
C LYS A 35 13.58 -10.39 -5.14
N LYS A 36 13.84 -9.70 -6.27
CA LYS A 36 13.90 -8.23 -6.35
C LYS A 36 12.71 -7.71 -5.54
N SER A 37 13.02 -7.12 -4.38
CA SER A 37 12.03 -6.43 -3.56
C SER A 37 11.52 -5.26 -4.38
N ARG A 38 10.44 -5.46 -5.13
CA ARG A 38 9.74 -4.37 -5.81
C ARG A 38 9.42 -3.36 -4.71
N SER A 39 10.03 -2.18 -4.79
CA SER A 39 9.69 -1.03 -3.97
C SER A 39 8.18 -0.84 -4.06
N ARG A 40 7.45 -1.29 -3.03
CA ARG A 40 5.99 -1.24 -3.03
C ARG A 40 5.64 0.18 -2.69
N ALA A 41 5.28 0.96 -3.71
CA ALA A 41 4.82 2.34 -3.55
C ALA A 41 3.83 2.42 -2.38
N GLN A 42 4.23 3.12 -1.31
CA GLN A 42 3.45 3.27 -0.08
C GLN A 42 2.41 4.39 -0.19
N ASN A 43 2.36 5.08 -1.33
CA ASN A 43 1.53 6.26 -1.48
C ASN A 43 0.04 5.89 -1.56
N ILE A 44 -0.73 6.42 -0.60
CA ILE A 44 -2.18 6.36 -0.61
C ILE A 44 -2.68 7.47 -1.55
N VAL A 45 -3.36 7.09 -2.64
CA VAL A 45 -3.78 8.04 -3.67
C VAL A 45 -5.26 8.41 -3.50
N PRO A 46 -5.61 9.69 -3.27
CA PRO A 46 -7.00 10.11 -3.25
C PRO A 46 -7.58 10.00 -4.66
N CYS A 47 -8.71 9.30 -4.80
CA CYS A 47 -9.36 9.02 -6.08
C CYS A 47 -10.85 9.35 -6.05
N THR A 48 -11.43 9.47 -7.25
CA THR A 48 -12.87 9.32 -7.49
C THR A 48 -13.22 7.87 -7.84
N VAL A 49 -14.47 7.49 -7.67
CA VAL A 49 -15.00 6.18 -8.08
C VAL A 49 -14.82 5.96 -9.58
N SER A 50 -15.06 6.98 -10.41
CA SER A 50 -14.87 6.88 -11.86
C SER A 50 -13.43 6.55 -12.25
N GLN A 51 -12.44 7.16 -11.58
CA GLN A 51 -11.04 6.83 -11.78
C GLN A 51 -10.77 5.37 -11.43
N LEU A 52 -11.22 4.89 -10.27
CA LEU A 52 -11.05 3.50 -9.85
C LEU A 52 -11.72 2.50 -10.81
N CYS A 53 -12.92 2.83 -11.30
CA CYS A 53 -13.65 2.02 -12.28
C CYS A 53 -12.92 1.97 -13.63
N SER A 54 -12.29 3.07 -14.04
CA SER A 54 -11.50 3.16 -15.27
C SER A 54 -10.08 2.56 -15.15
N ALA A 55 -9.68 2.14 -13.95
CA ALA A 55 -8.33 1.65 -13.71
C ALA A 55 -8.07 0.34 -14.48
N GLU A 56 -7.04 0.37 -15.31
CA GLU A 56 -6.52 -0.81 -15.99
C GLU A 56 -5.69 -1.65 -15.01
N GLN A 57 -5.71 -2.96 -15.20
CA GLN A 57 -4.90 -3.89 -14.41
C GLN A 57 -3.98 -4.65 -15.36
N LEU A 58 -2.67 -4.50 -15.17
CA LEU A 58 -1.66 -5.30 -15.83
C LEU A 58 -0.86 -6.03 -14.74
N ASP A 59 -0.83 -7.36 -14.83
CA ASP A 59 -0.39 -8.24 -13.75
C ASP A 59 -1.14 -7.93 -12.44
N ASP A 60 -0.42 -7.52 -11.39
CA ASP A 60 -0.95 -7.17 -10.08
C ASP A 60 -0.96 -5.66 -9.79
N VAL A 61 -0.79 -4.84 -10.84
CA VAL A 61 -0.68 -3.39 -10.71
C VAL A 61 -1.87 -2.70 -11.36
N PHE A 62 -2.58 -1.87 -10.58
CA PHE A 62 -3.62 -1.01 -11.09
C PHE A 62 -3.05 0.31 -11.57
N ARG A 63 -3.53 0.81 -12.71
CA ARG A 63 -3.17 2.12 -13.22
C ARG A 63 -4.38 2.90 -13.69
N VAL A 64 -4.45 4.16 -13.30
CA VAL A 64 -5.35 5.14 -13.92
C VAL A 64 -4.47 6.01 -14.78
N ARG A 65 -4.53 5.76 -16.10
CA ARG A 65 -3.58 6.32 -17.07
C ARG A 65 -2.15 5.92 -16.67
N GLU A 66 -1.29 6.90 -16.37
CA GLU A 66 0.09 6.68 -15.98
C GLU A 66 0.27 6.57 -14.46
N VAL A 67 -0.78 6.77 -13.65
CA VAL A 67 -0.68 6.77 -12.18
C VAL A 67 -0.96 5.38 -11.64
N GLU A 68 0.04 4.80 -10.96
CA GLU A 68 -0.07 3.52 -10.28
C GLU A 68 -0.88 3.64 -8.99
N LEU A 69 -1.82 2.71 -8.78
CA LEU A 69 -2.71 2.65 -7.63
C LEU A 69 -2.48 1.37 -6.83
N SER A 70 -2.45 1.51 -5.50
CA SER A 70 -2.36 0.38 -4.57
C SER A 70 -3.33 0.59 -3.40
N GLN A 71 -3.02 1.59 -2.57
CA GLN A 71 -3.92 2.09 -1.53
C GLN A 71 -4.57 3.37 -2.03
N VAL A 72 -5.86 3.52 -1.77
CA VAL A 72 -6.63 4.68 -2.23
C VAL A 72 -7.53 5.21 -1.13
N ILE A 73 -7.86 6.49 -1.24
CA ILE A 73 -8.92 7.14 -0.47
C ILE A 73 -10.03 7.56 -1.43
N ILE A 74 -11.28 7.30 -1.06
CA ILE A 74 -12.45 7.93 -1.69
C ILE A 74 -13.30 8.61 -0.62
N VAL A 75 -14.05 9.64 -1.02
CA VAL A 75 -15.10 10.24 -0.19
C VAL A 75 -16.41 10.19 -0.96
N GLY A 76 -17.47 9.67 -0.33
CA GLY A 76 -18.78 9.53 -0.95
C GLY A 76 -19.88 9.23 0.06
N ILE A 77 -21.12 9.20 -0.40
CA ILE A 77 -22.31 8.90 0.40
C ILE A 77 -22.62 7.40 0.35
N ILE A 78 -22.94 6.80 1.50
CA ILE A 78 -23.42 5.42 1.56
C ILE A 78 -24.85 5.37 1.01
N ARG A 79 -25.06 4.62 -0.06
CA ARG A 79 -26.39 4.37 -0.65
C ARG A 79 -27.05 3.12 -0.08
N HIS A 80 -26.25 2.13 0.29
CA HIS A 80 -26.70 0.85 0.81
C HIS A 80 -25.63 0.25 1.71
N ALA A 81 -26.05 -0.50 2.74
CA ALA A 81 -25.18 -1.25 3.62
C ALA A 81 -25.83 -2.61 3.92
N GLU A 82 -25.06 -3.69 3.77
CA GLU A 82 -25.48 -5.06 4.04
C GLU A 82 -24.47 -5.71 4.99
N LYS A 83 -24.91 -6.06 6.20
CA LYS A 83 -24.08 -6.75 7.18
C LYS A 83 -24.21 -8.26 7.02
N ALA A 84 -23.09 -8.93 6.81
CA ALA A 84 -22.93 -10.37 6.84
C ALA A 84 -22.13 -10.79 8.11
N PRO A 85 -22.03 -12.09 8.42
CA PRO A 85 -21.30 -12.55 9.61
C PRO A 85 -19.82 -12.14 9.66
N THR A 86 -19.16 -12.06 8.50
CA THR A 86 -17.71 -11.81 8.41
C THR A 86 -17.36 -10.44 7.81
N ASN A 87 -18.32 -9.71 7.26
CA ASN A 87 -18.06 -8.41 6.64
C ASN A 87 -19.31 -7.53 6.59
N ILE A 88 -19.09 -6.26 6.29
CA ILE A 88 -20.13 -5.32 5.89
C ILE A 88 -19.83 -4.89 4.45
N LEU A 89 -20.83 -4.99 3.58
CA LEU A 89 -20.77 -4.56 2.20
C LEU A 89 -21.54 -3.25 2.02
N TYR A 90 -20.81 -2.19 1.70
CA TYR A 90 -21.36 -0.87 1.41
C TYR A 90 -21.41 -0.62 -0.10
N LYS A 91 -22.38 0.18 -0.53
CA LYS A 91 -22.35 0.86 -1.84
C LYS A 91 -22.10 2.34 -1.63
N VAL A 92 -20.92 2.81 -2.04
CA VAL A 92 -20.47 4.20 -1.86
C VAL A 92 -20.55 4.96 -3.18
N ASP A 93 -21.18 6.12 -3.17
CA ASP A 93 -21.44 6.96 -4.34
C ASP A 93 -20.79 8.33 -4.17
N ASP A 94 -19.93 8.72 -5.11
CA ASP A 94 -19.28 10.04 -5.15
C ASP A 94 -19.77 10.92 -6.31
N MET A 95 -20.84 10.51 -6.99
CA MET A 95 -21.42 11.14 -8.19
C MET A 95 -20.59 11.05 -9.47
N THR A 96 -19.44 10.37 -9.48
CA THR A 96 -18.58 10.31 -10.67
C THR A 96 -18.83 9.08 -11.55
N ALA A 97 -19.40 8.02 -10.98
CA ALA A 97 -19.85 6.80 -11.67
C ALA A 97 -20.94 6.09 -10.85
N ALA A 98 -21.35 4.89 -11.27
CA ALA A 98 -22.26 4.07 -10.47
C ALA A 98 -21.63 3.74 -9.09
N PRO A 99 -22.44 3.60 -8.01
CA PRO A 99 -21.94 3.33 -6.67
C PRO A 99 -21.02 2.10 -6.63
N MET A 100 -19.88 2.24 -5.96
CA MET A 100 -18.87 1.19 -5.86
C MET A 100 -19.11 0.30 -4.64
N ASP A 101 -18.88 -1.01 -4.82
CA ASP A 101 -18.87 -1.97 -3.73
C ASP A 101 -17.62 -1.76 -2.86
N VAL A 102 -17.84 -1.52 -1.56
CA VAL A 102 -16.80 -1.33 -0.53
C VAL A 102 -17.02 -2.35 0.58
N ARG A 103 -16.07 -3.28 0.76
CA ARG A 103 -16.14 -4.33 1.78
C ARG A 103 -15.27 -3.97 2.98
N GLN A 104 -15.84 -3.97 4.17
CA GLN A 104 -15.14 -3.89 5.46
C GLN A 104 -15.21 -5.27 6.13
N TRP A 105 -14.07 -5.84 6.53
CA TRP A 105 -14.08 -7.07 7.32
C TRP A 105 -14.49 -6.78 8.76
N VAL A 106 -15.24 -7.71 9.35
CA VAL A 106 -15.68 -7.64 10.74
C VAL A 106 -14.71 -8.48 11.57
N ASP A 107 -14.03 -7.85 12.52
CA ASP A 107 -13.20 -8.57 13.48
C ASP A 107 -14.12 -9.15 14.56
N THR A 108 -14.12 -10.47 14.68
CA THR A 108 -14.94 -11.20 15.67
C THR A 108 -14.25 -11.39 17.01
N ASP A 109 -12.95 -11.09 17.08
CA ASP A 109 -12.07 -11.51 18.18
C ASP A 109 -11.63 -10.35 19.09
N GLU A 110 -11.94 -9.10 18.72
CA GLU A 110 -11.65 -7.91 19.55
C GLU A 110 -12.87 -7.49 20.39
N GLU A 111 -12.83 -7.78 21.69
CA GLU A 111 -13.77 -7.26 22.69
C GLU A 111 -13.74 -5.72 22.69
N GLY A 112 -14.82 -5.11 22.20
CA GLY A 112 -14.96 -3.65 22.11
C GLY A 112 -14.94 -3.09 20.69
N SER A 113 -14.67 -3.91 19.66
CA SER A 113 -14.90 -3.52 18.26
C SER A 113 -16.42 -3.51 17.99
N GLU A 114 -17.03 -2.36 18.22
CA GLU A 114 -18.40 -2.12 17.80
C GLU A 114 -18.43 -2.12 16.26
N ASN A 115 -18.70 -3.30 15.69
CA ASN A 115 -18.94 -3.53 14.25
C ASN A 115 -20.27 -2.87 13.81
N VAL A 116 -20.36 -1.57 14.08
CA VAL A 116 -21.50 -0.70 13.85
C VAL A 116 -21.54 -0.38 12.37
N VAL A 117 -22.69 -0.67 11.78
CA VAL A 117 -22.94 -0.36 10.38
C VAL A 117 -23.14 1.14 10.27
N VAL A 118 -22.33 1.81 9.44
CA VAL A 118 -22.57 3.23 9.14
C VAL A 118 -23.85 3.34 8.29
N PRO A 119 -24.84 4.13 8.71
CA PRO A 119 -26.15 4.13 8.06
C PRO A 119 -26.12 4.74 6.65
N PRO A 120 -26.97 4.26 5.72
CA PRO A 120 -27.19 4.94 4.45
C PRO A 120 -27.56 6.41 4.62
N GLY A 121 -27.13 7.26 3.68
CA GLY A 121 -27.25 8.71 3.76
C GLY A 121 -26.05 9.41 4.40
N THR A 122 -25.12 8.66 4.98
CA THR A 122 -23.92 9.22 5.63
C THR A 122 -22.78 9.41 4.62
N TYR A 123 -22.15 10.58 4.62
CA TYR A 123 -20.89 10.79 3.91
C TYR A 123 -19.75 10.13 4.67
N VAL A 124 -18.90 9.41 3.96
CA VAL A 124 -17.77 8.67 4.52
C VAL A 124 -16.50 8.90 3.73
N LYS A 125 -15.37 8.94 4.44
CA LYS A 125 -14.02 8.81 3.92
C LYS A 125 -13.60 7.35 4.06
N VAL A 126 -13.31 6.70 2.94
CA VAL A 126 -12.94 5.29 2.87
C VAL A 126 -11.49 5.20 2.47
N ALA A 127 -10.67 4.54 3.30
CA ALA A 127 -9.31 4.15 2.95
C ALA A 127 -9.27 2.63 2.74
N GLY A 128 -8.73 2.20 1.60
CA GLY A 128 -8.79 0.80 1.23
C GLY A 128 -7.85 0.41 0.09
N HIS A 129 -7.84 -0.89 -0.18
CA HIS A 129 -7.14 -1.47 -1.32
C HIS A 129 -8.08 -1.66 -2.50
N LEU A 130 -7.64 -1.25 -3.68
CA LEU A 130 -8.34 -1.57 -4.92
C LEU A 130 -8.22 -3.08 -5.21
N ARG A 131 -9.35 -3.68 -5.59
CA ARG A 131 -9.46 -5.08 -6.02
C ARG A 131 -10.26 -5.16 -7.30
N SER A 132 -10.02 -6.23 -8.04
CA SER A 132 -10.69 -6.55 -9.30
C SER A 132 -10.98 -8.04 -9.31
N PHE A 133 -12.23 -8.42 -9.57
CA PHE A 133 -12.61 -9.80 -9.79
C PHE A 133 -13.55 -9.85 -10.98
N GLN A 134 -13.22 -10.66 -12.00
CA GLN A 134 -13.98 -10.73 -13.26
C GLN A 134 -14.25 -9.33 -13.85
N ASN A 135 -13.22 -8.47 -13.88
CA ASN A 135 -13.28 -7.06 -14.30
C ASN A 135 -14.20 -6.13 -13.50
N LYS A 136 -14.85 -6.61 -12.43
CA LYS A 136 -15.59 -5.76 -11.51
C LYS A 136 -14.64 -5.21 -10.44
N LYS A 137 -14.54 -3.88 -10.37
CA LYS A 137 -13.72 -3.16 -9.39
C LYS A 137 -14.47 -2.97 -8.07
N SER A 138 -13.77 -3.11 -6.96
CA SER A 138 -14.30 -2.92 -5.60
C SER A 138 -13.19 -2.49 -4.65
N LEU A 139 -13.54 -1.88 -3.52
CA LEU A 139 -12.59 -1.60 -2.45
C LEU A 139 -12.70 -2.62 -1.32
N VAL A 140 -11.56 -3.03 -0.78
CA VAL A 140 -11.47 -3.65 0.54
C VAL A 140 -10.99 -2.57 1.50
N ALA A 141 -11.90 -2.06 2.33
CA ALA A 141 -11.64 -0.99 3.27
C ALA A 141 -10.94 -1.53 4.51
N PHE A 142 -9.87 -0.86 4.93
CA PHE A 142 -9.29 -1.00 6.26
C PHE A 142 -9.73 0.13 7.19
N LYS A 143 -10.31 1.21 6.64
CA LYS A 143 -10.90 2.30 7.43
C LYS A 143 -12.09 2.92 6.71
N ILE A 144 -13.21 3.09 7.43
CA ILE A 144 -14.38 3.85 6.99
C ILE A 144 -14.70 4.85 8.09
N MET A 145 -14.67 6.14 7.76
CA MET A 145 -14.89 7.23 8.71
C MET A 145 -16.07 8.08 8.24
N PRO A 146 -17.16 8.16 9.01
CA PRO A 146 -18.17 9.19 8.81
C PRO A 146 -17.53 10.58 8.81
N LEU A 147 -17.95 11.45 7.89
CA LEU A 147 -17.50 12.84 7.88
C LEU A 147 -18.27 13.62 8.95
N GLU A 148 -17.54 14.37 9.78
CA GLU A 148 -18.09 15.31 10.75
C GLU A 148 -18.10 16.74 10.19
N ASP A 149 -17.19 17.06 9.26
CA ASP A 149 -17.13 18.33 8.53
C ASP A 149 -17.19 18.09 7.01
N MET A 150 -18.14 18.73 6.34
CA MET A 150 -18.28 18.67 4.87
C MET A 150 -17.16 19.42 4.11
N ASN A 151 -16.34 20.22 4.79
CA ASN A 151 -15.11 20.76 4.19
C ASN A 151 -14.11 19.65 3.85
N GLU A 152 -14.16 18.50 4.52
CA GLU A 152 -13.34 17.33 4.17
C GLU A 152 -13.71 16.77 2.79
N PHE A 153 -14.99 16.81 2.42
CA PHE A 153 -15.44 16.45 1.07
C PHE A 153 -14.85 17.39 0.02
N THR A 154 -14.95 18.71 0.25
CA THR A 154 -14.37 19.72 -0.66
C THR A 154 -12.85 19.57 -0.76
N THR A 155 -12.18 19.33 0.37
CA THR A 155 -10.74 19.10 0.42
C THR A 155 -10.35 17.86 -0.37
N HIS A 156 -11.09 16.75 -0.24
CA HIS A 156 -10.86 15.53 -1.00
C HIS A 156 -10.91 15.77 -2.52
N LEU A 157 -11.87 16.57 -3.01
CA LEU A 157 -11.93 16.91 -4.43
C LEU A 157 -10.65 17.62 -4.91
N LEU A 158 -10.11 18.54 -4.11
CA LEU A 158 -8.85 19.24 -4.41
C LEU A 158 -7.64 18.30 -4.32
N GLU A 159 -7.62 17.42 -3.31
CA GLU A 159 -6.58 16.41 -3.12
C GLU A 159 -6.52 15.45 -4.32
N VAL A 160 -7.66 14.96 -4.80
CA VAL A 160 -7.73 14.09 -5.98
C VAL A 160 -7.08 14.75 -7.20
N VAL A 161 -7.47 15.98 -7.52
CA VAL A 161 -6.95 16.72 -8.68
C VAL A 161 -5.46 16.97 -8.53
N ASN A 162 -5.03 17.44 -7.36
CA ASN A 162 -3.64 17.77 -7.10
C ASN A 162 -2.73 16.53 -7.14
N ALA A 163 -3.11 15.45 -6.46
CA ALA A 163 -2.34 14.21 -6.41
C ALA A 163 -2.13 13.64 -7.82
N HIS A 164 -3.20 13.52 -8.62
CA HIS A 164 -3.10 13.01 -9.98
C HIS A 164 -2.29 13.93 -10.90
N MET A 165 -2.36 15.25 -10.72
CA MET A 165 -1.55 16.19 -11.49
C MET A 165 -0.05 16.06 -11.16
N ILE A 166 0.30 15.95 -9.88
CA ILE A 166 1.69 15.82 -9.42
C ILE A 166 2.26 14.47 -9.87
N LEU A 167 1.57 13.37 -9.60
CA LEU A 167 2.04 12.02 -9.95
C LEU A 167 2.25 11.86 -11.46
N LYS A 168 1.36 12.42 -12.29
CA LYS A 168 1.56 12.44 -13.74
C LYS A 168 2.85 13.17 -14.15
N LYS A 169 3.11 14.34 -13.57
CA LYS A 169 4.33 15.12 -13.86
C LYS A 169 5.58 14.37 -13.39
N SER A 170 5.57 13.78 -12.19
CA SER A 170 6.66 12.96 -11.68
C SER A 170 6.96 11.77 -12.61
N ASN A 171 5.93 11.08 -13.11
CA ASN A 171 6.12 9.98 -14.06
C ASN A 171 6.69 10.46 -15.41
N THR A 172 6.29 11.64 -15.88
CA THR A 172 6.88 12.24 -17.09
C THR A 172 8.38 12.50 -16.90
N VAL A 173 8.76 13.04 -15.73
CA VAL A 173 10.18 13.27 -15.38
C VAL A 173 10.93 11.94 -15.30
N LEU A 174 10.37 10.95 -14.60
CA LEU A 174 10.99 9.63 -14.45
C LEU A 174 11.22 8.94 -15.80
N ASN A 175 10.24 8.98 -16.71
CA ASN A 175 10.36 8.38 -18.04
C ASN A 175 11.50 9.01 -18.85
N LEU A 176 11.67 10.33 -18.74
CA LEU A 176 12.76 11.02 -19.42
C LEU A 176 14.13 10.64 -18.83
N ILE A 177 14.24 10.57 -17.49
CA ILE A 177 15.46 10.10 -16.81
C ILE A 177 15.78 8.66 -17.21
N LYS A 178 14.78 7.77 -17.28
CA LYS A 178 14.93 6.37 -17.71
C LYS A 178 15.44 6.24 -19.14
N SER A 179 15.08 7.17 -20.03
CA SER A 179 15.53 7.16 -21.41
C SER A 179 16.95 7.73 -21.61
N CYS A 180 17.57 8.26 -20.56
CA CYS A 180 18.90 8.85 -20.65
C CYS A 180 19.99 7.75 -20.69
N MET A 181 20.75 7.74 -21.79
CA MET A 181 21.82 6.74 -22.02
C MET A 181 23.22 7.24 -21.63
N THR A 182 23.36 8.51 -21.22
CA THR A 182 24.67 9.07 -20.87
C THR A 182 25.21 8.42 -19.60
N THR A 183 26.53 8.31 -19.47
CA THR A 183 27.17 7.75 -18.27
C THR A 183 26.96 8.63 -17.05
N GLU A 184 26.92 9.93 -17.25
CA GLU A 184 26.67 10.95 -16.21
C GLU A 184 25.19 11.09 -15.82
N GLY A 185 24.24 10.63 -16.65
CA GLY A 185 22.82 10.85 -16.42
C GLY A 185 22.33 12.16 -17.02
N ILE A 186 21.08 12.53 -16.71
CA ILE A 186 20.45 13.75 -17.25
C ILE A 186 20.52 14.88 -16.24
N SER A 187 20.94 16.07 -16.69
CA SER A 187 21.00 17.26 -15.84
C SER A 187 19.60 17.86 -15.59
N LEU A 188 19.44 18.56 -14.46
CA LEU A 188 18.23 19.33 -14.17
C LEU A 188 17.94 20.39 -15.26
N HIS A 189 19.00 20.96 -15.83
CA HIS A 189 18.90 21.90 -16.94
C HIS A 189 18.28 21.23 -18.18
N ASP A 190 18.77 20.06 -18.57
CA ASP A 190 18.27 19.32 -19.73
C ASP A 190 16.83 18.84 -19.53
N LEU A 191 16.51 18.37 -18.31
CA LEU A 191 15.14 18.06 -17.93
C LEU A 191 14.23 19.28 -18.12
N LYS A 192 14.66 20.47 -17.71
CA LYS A 192 13.87 21.70 -17.84
C LYS A 192 13.69 22.13 -19.29
N THR A 193 14.72 21.95 -20.12
CA THR A 193 14.72 22.26 -21.55
C THR A 193 13.76 21.35 -22.31
N GLN A 194 13.75 20.06 -22.00
CA GLN A 194 12.87 19.10 -22.67
C GLN A 194 11.42 19.17 -22.14
N LEU A 195 11.24 19.41 -20.84
CA LEU A 195 9.93 19.49 -20.18
C LEU A 195 9.46 20.95 -20.05
N HIS A 196 9.26 21.63 -21.19
CA HIS A 196 8.87 23.04 -21.25
C HIS A 196 7.58 23.36 -20.47
N ASN A 197 6.61 22.42 -20.44
CA ASN A 197 5.32 22.58 -19.76
C ASN A 197 5.37 22.41 -18.22
N ILE A 198 6.53 22.08 -17.65
CA ILE A 198 6.72 21.96 -16.20
C ILE A 198 7.60 23.12 -15.74
N ASN A 199 7.09 23.94 -14.81
CA ASN A 199 7.89 25.02 -14.22
C ASN A 199 9.00 24.46 -13.31
N LEU A 200 10.08 25.23 -13.12
CA LEU A 200 11.25 24.77 -12.38
C LEU A 200 10.94 24.32 -10.93
N PRO A 201 10.09 25.03 -10.14
CA PRO A 201 9.73 24.55 -8.81
C PRO A 201 9.03 23.19 -8.80
N THR A 202 8.13 22.94 -9.76
CA THR A 202 7.45 21.65 -9.87
C THR A 202 8.41 20.55 -10.33
N LEU A 203 9.34 20.87 -11.23
CA LEU A 203 10.37 19.94 -11.67
C LEU A 203 11.28 19.52 -10.50
N LYS A 204 11.75 20.49 -9.70
CA LYS A 204 12.57 20.21 -8.51
C LYS A 204 11.84 19.32 -7.51
N LYS A 205 10.56 19.61 -7.22
CA LYS A 205 9.73 18.76 -6.35
C LYS A 205 9.54 17.35 -6.90
N ALA A 206 9.38 17.22 -8.23
CA ALA A 206 9.24 15.91 -8.86
C ALA A 206 10.53 15.10 -8.75
N VAL A 207 11.69 15.71 -8.98
CA VAL A 207 13.01 15.08 -8.82
C VAL A 207 13.23 14.67 -7.35
N GLU A 208 12.95 15.56 -6.40
CA GLU A 208 13.03 15.29 -4.96
C GLU A 208 12.14 14.10 -4.56
N PHE A 209 10.89 14.11 -5.00
CA PHE A 209 9.94 13.00 -4.77
C PHE A 209 10.45 11.67 -5.36
N LEU A 210 10.92 11.68 -6.61
CA LEU A 210 11.45 10.46 -7.25
C LEU A 210 12.70 9.95 -6.54
N SER A 211 13.54 10.85 -6.02
CA SER A 211 14.72 10.48 -5.25
C SER A 211 14.36 9.91 -3.89
N SER A 212 13.39 10.50 -3.18
CA SER A 212 12.95 10.00 -1.86
C SER A 212 12.26 8.64 -1.95
N GLU A 213 11.52 8.39 -3.03
CA GLU A 213 10.90 7.08 -3.31
C GLU A 213 11.90 6.04 -3.83
N GLY A 214 13.16 6.43 -4.06
CA GLY A 214 14.22 5.54 -4.55
C GLY A 214 14.08 5.14 -6.03
N HIS A 215 13.37 5.94 -6.83
CA HIS A 215 13.27 5.73 -8.28
C HIS A 215 14.46 6.30 -9.05
N ILE A 216 15.12 7.31 -8.49
CA ILE A 216 16.30 7.94 -9.08
C ILE A 216 17.36 8.22 -8.01
N TYR A 217 18.60 8.42 -8.46
CA TYR A 217 19.73 8.82 -7.61
C TYR A 217 20.57 9.88 -8.33
N SER A 218 21.27 10.72 -7.57
CA SER A 218 22.25 11.68 -8.09
C SER A 218 23.56 10.97 -8.47
N THR A 219 24.25 11.47 -9.50
CA THR A 219 25.44 10.80 -10.06
C THR A 219 26.73 11.57 -9.79
N ILE A 220 27.14 12.45 -10.71
CA ILE A 220 28.41 13.18 -10.66
C ILE A 220 28.34 14.43 -9.78
N ASP A 221 27.14 14.97 -9.59
CA ASP A 221 26.81 16.11 -8.75
C ASP A 221 25.33 16.04 -8.32
N ASP A 222 24.87 17.07 -7.60
CA ASP A 222 23.50 17.17 -7.09
C ASP A 222 22.45 17.57 -8.17
N GLU A 223 22.87 17.79 -9.41
CA GLU A 223 21.99 18.21 -10.51
C GLU A 223 21.89 17.18 -11.65
N HIS A 224 22.65 16.07 -11.61
CA HIS A 224 22.56 14.97 -12.58
C HIS A 224 21.93 13.73 -11.98
N PHE A 225 20.95 13.15 -12.71
CA PHE A 225 20.13 12.05 -12.21
C PHE A 225 20.13 10.84 -13.13
N LYS A 226 20.06 9.65 -12.51
CA LYS A 226 19.81 8.36 -13.18
C LYS A 226 18.70 7.58 -12.49
N SER A 227 18.04 6.72 -13.26
CA SER A 227 17.03 5.78 -12.76
C SER A 227 17.70 4.63 -12.01
N THR A 228 17.12 4.22 -10.88
CA THR A 228 17.56 3.04 -10.12
C THR A 228 17.20 1.71 -10.79
N ASP A 229 16.23 1.73 -11.70
CA ASP A 229 15.83 0.55 -12.50
C ASP A 229 16.86 0.13 -13.58
N ALA A 230 18.08 0.68 -13.58
CA ALA A 230 19.10 0.37 -14.58
C ALA A 230 19.84 -0.95 -14.25
N ASP A 231 19.35 -2.03 -14.87
CA ASP A 231 20.09 -2.86 -15.85
C ASP A 231 19.11 -3.36 -16.92
#